data_AF-A0A9P6IVW2-F1
#
_entry.id   AF-A0A9P6IVW2-F1
#
_cell.length_a   1.000
_cell.length_b   1.000
_cell.length_c   1.000
_cell.angle_alpha   90.00
_cell.angle_beta   90.00
_cell.angle_gamma   90.00
#
_symmetry.space_group_name_H-M   'P 1'
#
loop_
_entity.id
_entity.type
_entity.pdbx_description
1 polymer ?
#
loop_
_entity_poly.entity_id
_entity_poly.type
_entity_poly.pdbx_seq_one_letter_code
_entity_poly.pdbx_strand_id
1 'polypeptide(L)'
;MHPLLSHEGLDLQYFVLLGFWVSQTWGTLKMASKMLELLATLNLLVISTFHLAEVLVPPPERYPDIYPVLNSLWGAAGFALFWAYFNYRQFTLVNTPKMGFRVTKKLT
;
A
#
# COMPACT_ATOMS: atom_id res chain seq x y z
N MET A 1 8.33 6.11 2.83
CA MET A 1 9.70 6.64 2.59
C MET A 1 9.80 8.15 2.81
N HIS A 2 8.69 8.84 3.12
CA HIS A 2 8.66 10.27 3.44
C HIS A 2 9.84 10.80 4.29
N PRO A 3 10.22 10.19 5.44
CA PRO A 3 11.29 10.75 6.28
C PRO A 3 12.66 10.84 5.58
N LEU A 4 12.95 9.97 4.61
CA LEU A 4 14.19 10.02 3.83
C LEU A 4 14.14 11.16 2.79
N LEU A 5 13.00 11.33 2.12
CA LEU A 5 12.83 12.36 1.08
C LEU A 5 12.78 13.77 1.69
N SER A 6 12.19 13.91 2.88
CA SER A 6 12.15 15.20 3.57
C SER A 6 13.54 15.64 4.03
N HIS A 7 14.39 14.70 4.45
CA HIS A 7 15.79 14.98 4.74
C HIS A 7 16.57 15.50 3.52
N GLU A 8 16.16 15.13 2.31
CA GLU A 8 16.76 15.57 1.04
C GLU A 8 16.06 16.80 0.43
N GLY A 9 15.02 17.34 1.06
CA GLY A 9 14.24 18.47 0.54
C GLY A 9 13.39 18.14 -0.69
N LEU A 10 13.06 16.87 -0.90
CA LEU A 10 12.33 16.35 -2.07
C LEU A 10 10.81 16.19 -1.82
N ASP A 11 10.25 16.97 -0.89
CA ASP A 11 8.86 16.84 -0.45
C ASP A 11 7.86 17.18 -1.57
N LEU A 12 8.16 18.18 -2.40
CA LEU A 12 7.28 18.54 -3.52
C LEU A 12 7.15 17.38 -4.53
N GLN A 13 8.27 16.76 -4.89
CA GLN A 13 8.30 15.62 -5.81
C GLN A 13 7.53 14.43 -5.23
N TYR A 14 7.68 14.20 -3.93
CA TYR A 14 6.92 13.16 -3.22
C TYR A 14 5.40 13.36 -3.34
N PHE A 15 4.88 14.55 -3.02
CA PHE A 15 3.45 14.80 -3.06
C PHE A 15 2.87 14.76 -4.48
N VAL A 16 3.60 15.25 -5.48
CA VAL A 16 3.17 15.19 -6.88
C VAL A 16 3.04 13.74 -7.36
N LEU A 17 4.05 12.91 -7.09
CA LEU A 17 4.02 11.50 -7.47
C LEU A 17 2.95 10.72 -6.71
N LEU A 18 2.78 11.00 -5.41
CA LEU A 18 1.74 10.39 -4.60
C LEU A 18 0.34 10.73 -5.13
N GLY A 19 0.07 12.01 -5.42
CA GLY A 19 -1.20 12.46 -5.97
C GLY A 19 -1.49 11.84 -7.34
N PHE A 20 -0.48 11.78 -8.22
CA PHE A 20 -0.60 11.09 -9.50
C PHE A 20 -0.93 9.60 -9.30
N TRP A 21 -0.22 8.90 -8.42
CA TRP A 21 -0.47 7.49 -8.14
C TRP A 21 -1.87 7.23 -7.57
N VAL A 22 -2.34 8.06 -6.63
CA VAL A 22 -3.70 7.96 -6.07
C VAL A 22 -4.74 8.16 -7.18
N SER A 23 -4.53 9.12 -8.08
CA SER A 23 -5.46 9.38 -9.19
C SER A 23 -5.63 8.18 -10.13
N GLN A 24 -4.52 7.51 -10.47
CA GLN A 24 -4.53 6.35 -11.35
C GLN A 24 -5.13 5.12 -10.66
N THR A 25 -4.80 4.92 -9.39
CA THR A 25 -5.24 3.73 -8.64
C THR A 25 -6.70 3.81 -8.21
N TRP A 26 -7.27 5.01 -8.04
CA TRP A 26 -8.65 5.18 -7.61
C TRP A 26 -9.67 4.45 -8.50
N GLY A 27 -9.48 4.51 -9.82
CA GLY A 27 -10.34 3.80 -10.78
C GLY A 27 -10.24 2.28 -10.63
N THR A 28 -9.01 1.77 -10.49
CA THR A 28 -8.76 0.33 -10.33
C THR A 28 -9.27 -0.21 -8.99
N LEU A 29 -9.25 0.61 -7.94
CA LEU A 29 -9.67 0.22 -6.60
C LEU A 29 -11.18 -0.07 -6.54
N LYS A 30 -11.99 0.75 -7.23
CA LYS A 30 -13.45 0.57 -7.32
C LYS A 30 -13.87 -0.67 -8.11
N MET A 31 -12.98 -1.21 -8.94
CA MET A 31 -13.19 -2.44 -9.69
C MET A 31 -12.78 -3.69 -8.89
N ALA A 32 -12.12 -3.51 -7.75
CA ALA A 32 -11.67 -4.60 -6.90
C ALA A 32 -12.78 -5.13 -5.97
N SER A 33 -12.42 -6.07 -5.10
CA SER A 33 -13.34 -6.52 -4.05
C SER A 33 -13.58 -5.42 -3.02
N LYS A 34 -14.80 -5.33 -2.49
CA LYS A 34 -15.17 -4.35 -1.44
C LYS A 34 -14.23 -4.37 -0.23
N MET A 35 -13.71 -5.55 0.12
CA MET A 35 -12.73 -5.70 1.21
C MET A 35 -11.41 -5.01 0.87
N LEU A 36 -10.90 -5.18 -0.35
CA LEU A 36 -9.65 -4.54 -0.77
C LEU A 36 -9.83 -3.02 -0.90
N GLU A 37 -10.96 -2.57 -1.43
CA GLU A 37 -11.31 -1.15 -1.50
C GLU A 37 -11.33 -0.51 -0.10
N LEU A 38 -11.97 -1.17 0.88
CA LEU A 38 -12.01 -0.71 2.27
C LEU A 38 -10.60 -0.63 2.87
N LEU A 39 -9.80 -1.70 2.75
CA LEU A 39 -8.44 -1.75 3.30
C LEU A 39 -7.53 -0.66 2.71
N ALA A 40 -7.58 -0.47 1.39
CA ALA A 40 -6.78 0.55 0.72
C ALA A 40 -7.24 1.97 1.09
N THR A 41 -8.56 2.20 1.20
CA THR A 41 -9.11 3.49 1.63
C THR A 41 -8.71 3.82 3.07
N LEU A 42 -8.81 2.84 3.98
CA LEU A 42 -8.35 2.99 5.36
C LEU A 42 -6.85 3.28 5.44
N ASN A 43 -6.04 2.58 4.64
CA ASN A 43 -4.60 2.83 4.58
C ASN A 43 -4.29 4.26 4.11
N LEU A 44 -4.96 4.73 3.05
CA LEU A 44 -4.82 6.11 2.58
C LEU A 44 -5.24 7.13 3.64
N LEU A 45 -6.33 6.87 4.35
CA LEU A 45 -6.81 7.72 5.44
C LEU A 45 -5.80 7.81 6.60
N VAL A 46 -5.23 6.68 7.01
CA VAL A 46 -4.20 6.65 8.06
C VAL A 46 -2.97 7.45 7.61
N ILE A 47 -2.45 7.19 6.41
CA ILE A 47 -1.28 7.91 5.88
C ILE A 47 -1.55 9.41 5.78
N SER A 48 -2.73 9.82 5.32
CA SER A 48 -3.10 11.24 5.20
C SER A 48 -3.20 11.90 6.57
N THR A 49 -3.80 11.22 7.55
CA THR A 49 -3.89 11.70 8.94
C THR A 49 -2.51 11.83 9.57
N PHE A 50 -1.60 10.92 9.27
CA PHE A 50 -0.21 10.98 9.73
C PHE A 50 0.53 12.21 9.21
N HIS A 51 0.46 12.49 7.90
CA HIS A 51 1.10 13.67 7.33
C HIS A 51 0.48 14.98 7.86
N LEU A 52 -0.84 15.00 8.09
CA LEU A 52 -1.49 16.14 8.73
C LEU A 52 -1.03 16.34 10.17
N ALA A 53 -0.89 15.26 10.94
CA ALA A 53 -0.39 15.33 12.31
C ALA A 53 1.06 15.84 12.36
N GLU A 54 1.93 15.38 11.46
CA GLU A 54 3.33 15.81 11.36
C GLU A 54 3.46 17.33 11.09
N VAL A 55 2.55 17.89 10.29
CA VAL A 55 2.54 19.35 9.99
C VAL A 55 1.92 20.18 11.11
N LEU A 56 0.87 19.68 11.76
CA LEU A 56 0.08 20.45 12.73
C LEU A 56 0.57 20.31 14.17
N VAL A 57 1.20 19.19 14.53
CA VAL A 57 1.58 18.87 15.90
C VAL A 57 3.09 18.67 15.97
N PRO A 58 3.84 19.57 16.63
CA PRO A 58 5.27 19.39 16.80
C PRO A 58 5.55 18.13 17.64
N PRO A 59 6.63 17.38 17.34
CA PRO A 59 6.98 16.21 18.11
C PRO A 59 7.28 16.60 19.56
N PRO A 60 6.87 15.78 20.55
CA PRO A 60 7.16 16.05 21.95
C PRO A 60 8.67 15.94 22.21
N GLU A 61 9.23 16.83 23.03
CA GLU A 61 10.67 16.88 23.34
C GLU A 61 11.22 15.55 23.89
N ARG A 62 10.37 14.76 24.56
CA ARG A 62 10.71 13.43 25.09
C ARG A 62 10.90 12.39 23.98
N TYR A 63 10.21 12.54 22.84
CA TYR A 63 10.25 11.60 21.71
C TYR A 63 10.34 12.38 20.38
N PRO A 64 11.52 12.90 20.03
CA PRO A 64 11.72 13.68 18.81
C PRO A 64 11.41 12.88 17.54
N ASP A 65 11.65 11.56 17.57
CA ASP A 65 11.55 10.67 16.40
C ASP A 65 10.23 9.87 16.34
N ILE A 66 9.17 10.33 17.01
CA ILE A 66 7.91 9.58 17.09
C ILE A 66 7.26 9.36 15.71
N TYR A 67 7.31 10.35 14.82
CA TYR A 67 6.70 10.27 13.48
C TYR A 67 7.42 9.26 12.57
N PRO A 68 8.77 9.28 12.44
CA PRO A 68 9.51 8.24 11.74
C PRO A 68 9.23 6.82 12.26
N VAL A 69 9.15 6.65 13.59
CA VAL A 69 8.87 5.35 14.23
C VAL A 69 7.47 4.85 13.93
N LEU A 70 6.46 5.71 14.02
CA LEU A 70 5.09 5.32 13.69
C LEU A 70 4.94 4.97 12.21
N ASN A 71 5.61 5.72 11.32
CA ASN A 71 5.62 5.42 9.89
C ASN A 71 6.30 4.07 9.59
N SER A 72 7.39 3.72 10.28
CA SER A 72 8.06 2.42 10.09
C SER A 72 7.21 1.26 10.62
N LEU A 73 6.56 1.42 11.77
CA LEU A 73 5.66 0.44 12.35
C LEU A 73 4.45 0.17 11.44
N TRP A 74 3.83 1.23 10.91
CA TRP A 74 2.70 1.11 9.99
C TRP A 74 3.09 0.38 8.71
N GLY A 75 4.24 0.73 8.13
CA GLY A 75 4.78 0.04 6.95
C GLY A 75 5.04 -1.45 7.23
N ALA A 76 5.67 -1.77 8.37
CA ALA A 76 5.95 -3.14 8.77
C ALA A 76 4.67 -3.97 8.94
N ALA A 77 3.62 -3.41 9.55
CA ALA A 77 2.33 -4.07 9.70
C ALA A 77 1.70 -4.39 8.33
N GLY A 78 1.72 -3.44 7.39
CA GLY A 78 1.25 -3.66 6.02
C GLY A 78 2.02 -4.77 5.30
N PHE A 79 3.36 -4.78 5.40
CA PHE A 79 4.17 -5.85 4.82
C PHE A 79 3.91 -7.22 5.45
N ALA A 80 3.76 -7.28 6.77
CA ALA A 80 3.42 -8.52 7.47
C ALA A 80 2.07 -9.09 7.02
N LEU A 81 1.06 -8.22 6.84
CA LEU A 81 -0.25 -8.61 6.30
C LEU A 81 -0.15 -9.19 4.88
N PHE A 82 0.59 -8.50 3.99
CA PHE A 82 0.83 -9.01 2.64
C PHE A 82 1.59 -10.33 2.64
N TRP A 83 2.63 -10.45 3.46
CA TRP A 83 3.40 -11.67 3.61
C TRP A 83 2.50 -12.84 4.05
N ALA A 84 1.71 -12.67 5.11
CA ALA A 84 0.78 -13.69 5.59
C ALA A 84 -0.25 -14.07 4.51
N TYR A 85 -0.82 -13.08 3.82
CA TYR A 85 -1.78 -13.30 2.74
C TYR A 85 -1.18 -14.11 1.59
N PHE A 86 -0.01 -13.73 1.09
CA PHE A 86 0.61 -14.42 -0.04
C PHE A 86 1.07 -15.83 0.32
N ASN A 87 1.59 -16.04 1.53
CA ASN A 87 1.91 -17.39 2.02
C ASN A 87 0.64 -18.25 2.09
N TYR A 88 -0.47 -17.72 2.62
CA TYR A 88 -1.76 -18.43 2.61
C TYR A 88 -2.24 -18.74 1.18
N ARG A 89 -2.10 -17.80 0.24
CA ARG A 89 -2.46 -18.00 -1.17
C ARG A 89 -1.60 -19.07 -1.84
N GLN A 90 -0.32 -19.21 -1.48
CA GLN A 90 0.54 -20.26 -2.02
C GLN A 90 -0.02 -21.65 -1.70
N PHE A 91 -0.45 -21.91 -0.47
CA PHE A 91 -0.99 -23.24 -0.10
C PHE A 91 -2.41 -23.49 -0.62
N THR A 92 -3.22 -22.44 -0.80
CA THR A 92 -4.62 -22.59 -1.24
C THR A 92 -4.78 -22.65 -2.76
N LEU A 93 -3.90 -22.01 -3.52
CA LEU A 93 -3.96 -22.00 -4.98
C LEU A 93 -3.34 -23.24 -5.64
N VAL A 94 -2.56 -24.04 -4.90
CA VAL A 94 -1.93 -25.28 -5.40
C VAL A 94 -2.95 -26.30 -5.93
N ASN A 95 -4.20 -26.27 -5.44
CA ASN A 95 -5.27 -27.17 -5.87
C ASN A 95 -6.12 -26.64 -7.04
N THR A 96 -5.74 -25.51 -7.65
CA THR A 96 -6.46 -25.00 -8.82
C THR A 96 -5.99 -25.77 -10.05
N PRO A 97 -6.87 -26.54 -10.74
CA PRO A 97 -6.47 -27.22 -11.96
C PRO A 97 -5.95 -26.17 -12.93
N LYS A 98 -4.72 -26.36 -13.43
CA LYS A 98 -4.16 -25.53 -14.49
C LYS A 98 -5.18 -25.55 -15.63
N MET A 99 -5.80 -24.42 -15.95
CA MET A 99 -6.56 -24.29 -17.20
C MET A 99 -5.54 -24.43 -18.33
N GLY A 100 -5.29 -25.68 -18.72
CA GLY A 100 -4.54 -26.00 -19.91
C GLY A 100 -5.28 -25.41 -21.08
N PHE A 101 -4.60 -24.55 -21.84
CA PHE A 101 -5.10 -24.08 -23.13
C PHE A 101 -5.48 -25.32 -23.95
N ARG A 102 -6.77 -25.52 -24.16
CA ARG A 102 -7.28 -26.58 -25.03
C ARG A 102 -6.99 -26.14 -26.46
N VAL A 103 -5.83 -26.52 -26.99
CA VAL A 103 -5.51 -26.33 -28.41
C VAL A 103 -6.42 -27.26 -29.20
N THR A 104 -7.55 -26.74 -29.66
CA THR A 104 -8.40 -27.42 -30.64
C THR A 104 -7.67 -27.45 -31.97
N LYS A 105 -6.94 -28.55 -32.25
CA LYS A 105 -6.52 -28.85 -33.61
C LYS A 105 -7.78 -29.01 -34.47
N LYS A 106 -8.06 -28.05 -35.34
CA LYS A 106 -8.95 -28.27 -36.48
C LYS A 106 -8.24 -29.26 -37.40
N LEU A 107 -8.83 -30.45 -37.55
CA LEU A 107 -8.48 -31.37 -38.63
C LEU A 107 -9.15 -30.81 -39.90
N THR A 108 -8.33 -30.35 -40.83
CA THR A 108 -8.67 -30.12 -42.24
C THR A 108 -7.96 -31.17 -43.06
#